data_AF-D6KA12-F1
#
_entry.id   AF-D6KA12-F1
#
_cell.length_a   1.000
_cell.length_b   1.000
_cell.length_c   1.000
_cell.angle_alpha   90.00
_cell.angle_beta   90.00
_cell.angle_gamma   90.00
#
_symmetry.space_group_name_H-M   'P 1'
#
loop_
_entity.id
_entity.type
_entity.pdbx_description
1 polymer ?
#
loop_
_entity_poly.entity_id
_entity_poly.type
_entity_poly.pdbx_seq_one_letter_code
_entity_poly.pdbx_strand_id
1 'polypeptide(L)'
;GRPRCTTSTRRPTCTAAGVVAALEEKVAGLLGKEAAVFFPTGTMAQQVALRCWAARTGNPAVALHALSHPEVHERHALSQVGGLRPVRVTGEPRLPTAAEVRGLDEPFGALMLELPLRDAGFLLPAWEELTEVVEAAREREAVVHFDGARLWESTVHFGRPLTEIADLADSVYVSFYKSLGGYGGAALAGPAELAEEARAWRHRYGGAVFQQFPTALSALIGLAEELPRLPEYVRHARVVAAALREGFAAAGLPWGAGAPRGPAHPRVPALAAVRTGRGREGGDPDGRGDRDDAVRRRLGTRRPGTGPHRGSPYARPAWSGRRTTYGRRVAEVHPPGWVEEAGRAGGA
;
A
#
# COMPACT_ATOMS: atom_id res chain seq x y z
N GLY A 1 -55.64 33.82 10.00
CA GLY A 1 -54.19 34.05 9.90
C GLY A 1 -53.58 33.06 8.92
N ARG A 2 -52.50 33.40 8.22
CA ARG A 2 -51.79 32.48 7.32
C ARG A 2 -50.80 31.61 8.12
N PRO A 3 -50.70 30.28 7.89
CA PRO A 3 -49.64 29.48 8.48
C PRO A 3 -48.29 29.88 7.86
N ARG A 4 -47.24 29.96 8.70
CA ARG A 4 -45.88 30.27 8.24
C ARG A 4 -45.23 28.99 7.73
N CYS A 5 -44.67 29.03 6.53
CA CYS A 5 -43.80 27.97 6.05
C CYS A 5 -42.49 28.02 6.86
N THR A 6 -42.25 27.05 7.73
CA THR A 6 -40.99 26.92 8.47
C THR A 6 -39.95 26.24 7.58
N THR A 7 -38.93 27.01 7.19
CA THR A 7 -37.81 26.56 6.37
C THR A 7 -36.98 25.49 7.08
N SER A 8 -37.11 24.23 6.64
CA SER A 8 -36.17 23.15 6.95
C SER A 8 -35.41 22.73 5.69
N THR A 9 -34.54 23.60 5.21
CA THR A 9 -33.59 23.33 4.12
C THR A 9 -32.16 23.46 4.63
N ARG A 10 -31.83 22.66 5.64
CA ARG A 10 -30.45 22.48 6.11
C ARG A 10 -29.68 21.67 5.05
N ARG A 11 -29.23 22.34 3.98
CA ARG A 11 -28.22 21.77 3.08
C ARG A 11 -27.02 21.34 3.93
N PRO A 12 -26.47 20.13 3.76
CA PRO A 12 -25.26 19.74 4.48
C PRO A 12 -24.13 20.68 4.08
N THR A 13 -23.70 21.52 5.03
CA THR A 13 -22.58 22.44 4.82
C THR A 13 -21.31 21.61 4.73
N CYS A 14 -20.83 21.38 3.52
CA CYS A 14 -19.52 20.80 3.25
C CYS A 14 -18.42 21.79 3.66
N THR A 15 -18.19 21.92 4.97
CA THR A 15 -16.99 22.56 5.49
C THR A 15 -15.80 21.65 5.21
N ALA A 16 -14.59 22.21 5.13
CA ALA A 16 -13.37 21.43 4.92
C ALA A 16 -13.19 20.33 5.98
N ALA A 17 -13.64 20.57 7.22
CA ALA A 17 -13.68 19.60 8.29
C ALA A 17 -14.74 18.50 8.06
N GLY A 18 -15.92 18.86 7.55
CA GLY A 18 -17.00 17.90 7.27
C GLY A 18 -16.66 16.88 6.19
N VAL A 19 -15.90 17.26 5.16
CA VAL A 19 -15.43 16.32 4.11
C VAL A 19 -14.47 15.28 4.68
N VAL A 20 -13.54 15.69 5.55
CA VAL A 20 -12.60 14.77 6.20
C VAL A 20 -13.34 13.85 7.17
N ALA A 21 -14.27 14.37 7.96
CA ALA A 21 -15.08 13.56 8.88
C ALA A 21 -15.94 12.52 8.13
N ALA A 22 -16.58 12.90 7.02
CA ALA A 22 -17.36 11.97 6.20
C ALA A 22 -16.51 10.84 5.58
N LEU A 23 -15.25 11.13 5.22
CA LEU A 23 -14.30 10.11 4.78
C LEU A 23 -13.89 9.18 5.92
N GLU A 24 -13.58 9.73 7.10
CA GLU A 24 -13.23 8.97 8.31
C GLU A 24 -14.39 8.03 8.71
N GLU A 25 -15.63 8.52 8.77
CA GLU A 25 -16.84 7.72 9.04
C GLU A 25 -17.06 6.62 7.99
N LYS A 26 -16.96 6.96 6.69
CA LYS A 26 -17.14 6.00 5.59
C LYS A 26 -16.12 4.87 5.64
N VAL A 27 -14.87 5.16 5.97
CA VAL A 27 -13.79 4.16 6.05
C VAL A 27 -13.94 3.27 7.29
N ALA A 28 -14.28 3.85 8.44
CA ALA A 28 -14.58 3.09 9.66
C ALA A 28 -15.70 2.06 9.40
N GLY A 29 -16.80 2.49 8.79
CA GLY A 29 -17.92 1.60 8.41
C GLY A 29 -17.57 0.54 7.36
N LEU A 30 -16.71 0.84 6.38
CA LEU A 30 -16.27 -0.13 5.37
C LEU A 30 -15.35 -1.21 5.94
N LEU A 31 -14.56 -0.89 6.96
CA LEU A 31 -13.60 -1.80 7.61
C LEU A 31 -14.16 -2.43 8.90
N GLY A 32 -15.36 -2.04 9.34
CA GLY A 32 -15.97 -2.57 10.58
C GLY A 32 -15.20 -2.17 11.84
N LYS A 33 -14.52 -1.02 11.84
CA LYS A 33 -13.75 -0.50 12.98
C LYS A 33 -14.46 0.69 13.61
N GLU A 34 -14.22 0.90 14.90
CA GLU A 34 -14.89 1.94 15.70
C GLU A 34 -14.65 3.35 15.16
N ALA A 35 -13.41 3.63 14.74
CA ALA A 35 -13.02 4.93 14.23
C ALA A 35 -11.96 4.80 13.12
N ALA A 36 -11.86 5.84 12.29
CA ALA A 36 -10.75 6.03 11.39
C ALA A 36 -10.23 7.48 11.44
N VAL A 37 -8.97 7.67 11.06
CA VAL A 37 -8.29 8.97 11.02
C VAL A 37 -7.62 9.15 9.68
N PHE A 38 -7.90 10.26 9.00
CA PHE A 38 -7.28 10.61 7.72
C PHE A 38 -5.84 11.07 7.89
N PHE A 39 -4.95 10.67 6.99
CA PHE A 39 -3.54 11.07 6.96
C PHE A 39 -3.13 11.53 5.55
N PRO A 40 -2.16 12.45 5.41
CA PRO A 40 -1.63 12.81 4.10
C PRO A 40 -0.97 11.64 3.35
N THR A 41 -0.32 10.72 4.08
CA THR A 41 0.45 9.60 3.53
C THR A 41 0.31 8.34 4.40
N GLY A 42 0.43 7.17 3.77
CA GLY A 42 0.48 5.88 4.47
C GLY A 42 1.68 5.77 5.40
N THR A 43 2.85 6.20 4.93
CA THR A 43 4.09 6.34 5.71
C THR A 43 3.88 7.02 7.06
N MET A 44 3.11 8.11 7.11
CA MET A 44 2.77 8.75 8.38
C MET A 44 1.77 7.91 9.18
N ALA A 45 0.70 7.42 8.55
CA ALA A 45 -0.35 6.63 9.21
C ALA A 45 0.21 5.40 9.93
N GLN A 46 1.08 4.63 9.28
CA GLN A 46 1.65 3.39 9.81
C GLN A 46 2.66 3.64 10.94
N GLN A 47 3.55 4.62 10.77
CA GLN A 47 4.48 5.02 11.84
C GLN A 47 3.74 5.52 13.08
N VAL A 48 2.62 6.22 12.89
CA VAL A 48 1.77 6.64 14.00
C VAL A 48 1.07 5.45 14.65
N ALA A 49 0.45 4.56 13.87
CA ALA A 49 -0.21 3.34 14.38
C ALA A 49 0.72 2.50 15.25
N LEU A 50 1.87 2.12 14.68
CA LEU A 50 2.85 1.25 15.34
C LEU A 50 3.50 1.94 16.56
N ARG A 51 3.60 3.27 16.57
CA ARG A 51 4.09 4.04 17.72
C ARG A 51 3.09 4.06 18.88
N CYS A 52 1.80 4.25 18.59
CA CYS A 52 0.76 4.13 19.61
C CYS A 52 0.74 2.70 20.19
N TRP A 53 0.86 1.68 19.33
CA TRP A 53 0.91 0.29 19.76
C TRP A 53 2.14 -0.04 20.60
N ALA A 54 3.34 0.42 20.23
CA ALA A 54 4.55 0.26 21.03
C ALA A 54 4.45 0.91 22.43
N ALA A 55 3.75 2.04 22.54
CA ALA A 55 3.49 2.68 23.83
C ALA A 55 2.54 1.86 24.71
N ARG A 56 1.56 1.16 24.11
CA ARG A 56 0.56 0.33 24.83
C ARG A 56 1.11 -1.04 25.23
N THR A 57 1.88 -1.68 24.36
CA THR A 57 2.51 -2.98 24.63
C THR A 57 3.82 -2.86 25.42
N GLY A 58 4.34 -1.65 25.57
CA GLY A 58 5.65 -1.40 26.20
C GLY A 58 6.85 -1.88 25.38
N ASN A 59 6.64 -2.39 24.17
CA ASN A 59 7.69 -2.97 23.34
C ASN A 59 7.84 -2.21 22.00
N PRO A 60 8.97 -1.53 21.74
CA PRO A 60 9.21 -0.80 20.49
C PRO A 60 9.54 -1.70 19.28
N ALA A 61 9.64 -3.01 19.47
CA ALA A 61 9.96 -3.94 18.39
C ALA A 61 8.71 -4.31 17.58
N VAL A 62 8.82 -4.17 16.25
CA VAL A 62 7.77 -4.49 15.28
C VAL A 62 8.26 -5.61 14.38
N ALA A 63 7.61 -6.77 14.47
CA ALA A 63 7.80 -7.87 13.54
C ALA A 63 7.19 -7.50 12.18
N LEU A 64 7.96 -7.62 11.10
CA LEU A 64 7.52 -7.29 9.74
C LEU A 64 8.27 -8.08 8.66
N HIS A 65 7.78 -8.05 7.42
CA HIS A 65 8.45 -8.66 6.28
C HIS A 65 9.63 -7.79 5.80
N ALA A 66 10.76 -8.39 5.43
CA ALA A 66 11.95 -7.65 4.97
C ALA A 66 11.73 -6.83 3.67
N LEU A 67 10.70 -7.16 2.88
CA LEU A 67 10.27 -6.43 1.68
C LEU A 67 9.10 -5.46 1.94
N SER A 68 8.66 -5.29 3.19
CA SER A 68 7.55 -4.40 3.53
C SER A 68 7.85 -2.93 3.26
N HIS A 69 6.81 -2.15 2.97
CA HIS A 69 6.95 -0.73 2.63
C HIS A 69 7.82 0.10 3.59
N PRO A 70 7.68 0.00 4.94
CA PRO A 70 8.49 0.78 5.88
C PRO A 70 10.00 0.48 5.86
N GLU A 71 10.38 -0.76 5.54
CA GLU A 71 11.79 -1.17 5.44
C GLU A 71 12.45 -0.66 4.16
N VAL A 72 11.76 -0.81 3.02
CA VAL A 72 12.37 -0.62 1.70
C VAL A 72 12.16 0.79 1.15
N HIS A 73 11.00 1.41 1.38
CA HIS A 73 10.58 2.63 0.67
C HIS A 73 10.51 3.90 1.54
N GLU A 74 10.63 3.78 2.86
CA GLU A 74 10.42 4.91 3.80
C GLU A 74 11.71 5.48 4.39
N ARG A 75 12.88 5.15 3.83
CA ARG A 75 14.20 5.65 4.27
C ARG A 75 14.43 5.44 5.79
N HIS A 76 13.98 4.30 6.31
CA HIS A 76 14.03 3.91 7.73
C HIS A 76 13.28 4.86 8.69
N ALA A 77 12.28 5.61 8.22
CA ALA A 77 11.51 6.54 9.05
C ALA A 77 10.82 5.85 10.25
N LEU A 78 10.45 4.57 10.12
CA LEU A 78 9.98 3.73 11.23
C LEU A 78 10.91 3.80 12.47
N SER A 79 12.22 3.71 12.26
CA SER A 79 13.21 3.85 13.33
C SER A 79 13.64 5.29 13.59
N GLN A 80 13.91 6.06 12.53
CA GLN A 80 14.48 7.42 12.65
C GLN A 80 13.49 8.45 13.21
N VAL A 81 12.19 8.27 12.97
CA VAL A 81 11.12 9.20 13.38
C VAL A 81 10.15 8.54 14.34
N GLY A 82 9.75 7.30 14.07
CA GLY A 82 8.88 6.51 14.94
C GLY A 82 9.53 6.11 16.27
N GLY A 83 10.86 5.92 16.29
CA GLY A 83 11.58 5.37 17.44
C GLY A 83 11.39 3.86 17.62
N LEU A 84 10.98 3.18 16.55
CA LEU A 84 10.62 1.75 16.56
C LEU A 84 11.76 0.89 16.00
N ARG A 85 11.78 -0.39 16.37
CA ARG A 85 12.82 -1.34 15.97
C ARG A 85 12.23 -2.43 15.07
N PRO A 86 12.56 -2.48 13.76
CA PRO A 86 12.11 -3.55 12.90
C PRO A 86 12.75 -4.89 13.30
N VAL A 87 11.94 -5.94 13.34
CA VAL A 87 12.34 -7.34 13.47
C VAL A 87 11.85 -8.05 12.22
N ARG A 88 12.76 -8.65 11.44
CA ARG A 88 12.42 -9.23 10.14
C ARG A 88 12.00 -10.68 10.32
N VAL A 89 10.71 -10.98 10.13
CA VAL A 89 10.18 -12.35 10.31
C VAL A 89 10.74 -13.30 9.24
N THR A 90 10.81 -12.83 7.99
CA THR A 90 11.37 -13.57 6.86
C THR A 90 11.80 -12.62 5.75
N GLY A 91 12.67 -13.11 4.86
CA GLY A 91 13.08 -12.43 3.63
C GLY A 91 12.63 -13.14 2.35
N GLU A 92 11.94 -14.27 2.48
CA GLU A 92 11.43 -15.04 1.35
C GLU A 92 10.36 -14.25 0.55
N PRO A 93 10.22 -14.47 -0.77
CA PRO A 93 9.23 -13.79 -1.61
C PRO A 93 7.83 -14.40 -1.42
N ARG A 94 7.32 -14.34 -0.18
CA ARG A 94 6.00 -14.77 0.30
C ARG A 94 5.72 -14.06 1.63
N LEU A 95 4.50 -14.14 2.14
CA LEU A 95 4.24 -13.71 3.52
C LEU A 95 4.89 -14.65 4.55
N PRO A 96 5.10 -14.19 5.79
CA PRO A 96 5.55 -15.05 6.88
C PRO A 96 4.57 -16.19 7.15
N THR A 97 5.07 -17.32 7.61
CA THR A 97 4.27 -18.43 8.14
C THR A 97 4.06 -18.29 9.64
N ALA A 98 3.01 -18.92 10.17
CA ALA A 98 2.75 -18.98 11.59
C ALA A 98 3.90 -19.62 12.38
N ALA A 99 4.62 -20.58 11.78
CA ALA A 99 5.81 -21.20 12.36
C ALA A 99 6.99 -20.22 12.49
N GLU A 100 7.24 -19.36 11.49
CA GLU A 100 8.27 -18.31 11.58
C GLU A 100 7.90 -17.26 12.64
N VAL A 101 6.62 -16.86 12.74
CA VAL A 101 6.16 -15.92 13.79
C VAL A 101 6.34 -16.52 15.18
N ARG A 102 5.91 -17.78 15.40
CA ARG A 102 6.14 -18.50 16.67
C ARG A 102 7.63 -18.69 16.98
N GLY A 103 8.45 -18.96 15.96
CA GLY A 103 9.87 -19.25 16.06
C GLY A 103 10.80 -18.03 16.15
N LEU A 104 10.28 -16.80 16.20
CA LEU A 104 11.12 -15.62 16.41
C LEU A 104 11.75 -15.63 17.82
N ASP A 105 13.08 -15.73 17.88
CA ASP A 105 13.84 -15.80 19.13
C ASP A 105 13.75 -14.54 20.01
N GLU A 106 13.27 -13.41 19.47
CA GLU A 106 13.17 -12.13 20.19
C GLU A 106 11.72 -11.63 20.38
N PRO A 107 11.39 -10.96 21.52
CA PRO A 107 10.07 -10.38 21.75
C PRO A 107 9.75 -9.19 20.84
N PHE A 108 8.53 -9.14 20.31
CA PHE A 108 7.98 -8.00 19.56
C PHE A 108 6.61 -7.61 20.12
N GLY A 109 6.26 -6.32 20.05
CA GLY A 109 4.98 -5.80 20.53
C GLY A 109 3.89 -5.77 19.46
N ALA A 110 4.28 -5.71 18.18
CA ALA A 110 3.36 -5.70 17.06
C ALA A 110 3.86 -6.56 15.90
N LEU A 111 2.96 -7.28 15.23
CA LEU A 111 3.19 -7.87 13.91
C LEU A 111 2.53 -6.99 12.83
N MET A 112 3.30 -6.60 11.83
CA MET A 112 2.81 -5.87 10.66
C MET A 112 2.81 -6.78 9.42
N LEU A 113 1.65 -6.92 8.78
CA LEU A 113 1.49 -7.67 7.52
C LEU A 113 1.07 -6.73 6.37
N GLU A 114 1.70 -6.89 5.21
CA GLU A 114 1.34 -6.15 3.99
C GLU A 114 0.42 -7.00 3.11
N LEU A 115 -0.80 -6.52 2.85
CA LEU A 115 -1.86 -7.26 2.15
C LEU A 115 -2.29 -6.47 0.90
N PRO A 116 -1.86 -6.85 -0.31
CA PRO A 116 -0.86 -7.88 -0.67
C PRO A 116 0.58 -7.40 -0.48
N LEU A 117 1.52 -8.33 -0.27
CA LEU A 117 2.94 -8.03 -0.21
C LEU A 117 3.43 -7.64 -1.62
N ARG A 118 3.59 -6.33 -1.85
CA ARG A 118 3.83 -5.74 -3.17
C ARG A 118 5.12 -6.25 -3.80
N ASP A 119 6.23 -6.16 -3.08
CA ASP A 119 7.57 -6.42 -3.61
C ASP A 119 7.92 -7.90 -3.76
N ALA A 120 7.08 -8.80 -3.23
CA ALA A 120 7.11 -10.22 -3.57
C ALA A 120 6.32 -10.57 -4.84
N GLY A 121 5.68 -9.59 -5.50
CA GLY A 121 4.84 -9.80 -6.69
C GLY A 121 3.33 -9.69 -6.44
N PHE A 122 2.91 -8.84 -5.50
CA PHE A 122 1.51 -8.67 -5.07
C PHE A 122 0.89 -9.98 -4.54
N LEU A 123 1.64 -10.68 -3.68
CA LEU A 123 1.19 -11.96 -3.13
C LEU A 123 0.26 -11.78 -1.94
N LEU A 124 -0.80 -12.59 -1.91
CA LEU A 124 -1.67 -12.83 -0.77
C LEU A 124 -1.52 -14.29 -0.34
N PRO A 125 -1.69 -14.60 0.96
CA PRO A 125 -1.69 -15.96 1.46
C PRO A 125 -3.07 -16.60 1.22
N ALA A 126 -3.25 -17.88 1.50
CA ALA A 126 -4.58 -18.43 1.72
C ALA A 126 -5.27 -17.74 2.92
N TRP A 127 -6.59 -17.89 3.03
CA TRP A 127 -7.32 -17.32 4.17
C TRP A 127 -6.87 -17.96 5.48
N GLU A 128 -6.71 -19.28 5.46
CA GLU A 128 -6.28 -20.11 6.58
C GLU A 128 -4.85 -19.72 7.01
N GLU A 129 -3.93 -19.57 6.06
CA GLU A 129 -2.56 -19.09 6.29
C GLU A 129 -2.53 -17.69 6.95
N LEU A 130 -3.41 -16.77 6.54
CA LEU A 130 -3.52 -15.46 7.19
C LEU A 130 -3.99 -15.58 8.64
N THR A 131 -5.04 -16.38 8.88
CA THR A 131 -5.58 -16.58 10.23
C THR A 131 -4.57 -17.26 11.17
N GLU A 132 -3.84 -18.28 10.70
CA GLU A 132 -2.79 -18.94 11.50
C GLU A 132 -1.65 -17.98 11.87
N VAL A 133 -1.26 -17.07 10.98
CA VAL A 133 -0.22 -16.05 11.23
C VAL A 133 -0.69 -15.02 12.25
N VAL A 134 -1.97 -14.63 12.19
CA VAL A 134 -2.61 -13.70 13.15
C VAL A 134 -2.69 -14.34 14.54
N GLU A 135 -3.13 -15.59 14.65
CA GLU A 135 -3.16 -16.31 15.92
C GLU A 135 -1.75 -16.52 16.49
N ALA A 136 -0.76 -16.83 15.66
CA ALA A 136 0.65 -16.92 16.08
C ALA A 136 1.23 -15.60 16.65
N ALA A 137 0.68 -14.44 16.28
CA ALA A 137 1.03 -13.16 16.89
C ALA A 137 0.32 -12.95 18.23
N ARG A 138 -0.96 -13.32 18.31
CA ARG A 138 -1.79 -13.23 19.53
C ARG A 138 -1.27 -14.16 20.64
N GLU A 139 -0.83 -15.38 20.29
CA GLU A 139 -0.12 -16.31 21.17
C GLU A 139 1.17 -15.72 21.78
N ARG A 140 1.74 -14.68 21.17
CA ARG A 140 2.94 -13.96 21.62
C ARG A 140 2.63 -12.60 22.24
N GLU A 141 1.36 -12.36 22.60
CA GLU A 141 0.85 -11.10 23.19
C GLU A 141 1.10 -9.85 22.30
N ALA A 142 1.29 -10.06 20.98
CA ALA A 142 1.54 -8.99 20.04
C ALA A 142 0.26 -8.56 19.31
N VAL A 143 0.08 -7.25 19.15
CA VAL A 143 -1.01 -6.70 18.34
C VAL A 143 -0.72 -6.85 16.85
N VAL A 144 -1.76 -6.90 16.02
CA VAL A 144 -1.66 -7.07 14.57
C VAL A 144 -2.02 -5.77 13.85
N HIS A 145 -1.12 -5.30 12.98
CA HIS A 145 -1.35 -4.18 12.08
C HIS A 145 -1.34 -4.62 10.62
N PHE A 146 -2.32 -4.21 9.84
CA PHE A 146 -2.33 -4.45 8.39
C PHE A 146 -1.94 -3.19 7.61
N ASP A 147 -0.87 -3.30 6.80
CA ASP A 147 -0.65 -2.43 5.64
C ASP A 147 -1.61 -2.87 4.54
N GLY A 148 -2.79 -2.28 4.57
CA GLY A 148 -3.85 -2.45 3.59
C GLY A 148 -3.77 -1.47 2.44
N ALA A 149 -2.57 -1.06 1.99
CA ALA A 149 -2.41 -0.16 0.85
C ALA A 149 -3.16 -0.59 -0.42
N ARG A 150 -3.47 -1.90 -0.56
CA ARG A 150 -4.36 -2.48 -1.59
C ARG A 150 -5.29 -3.57 -1.00
N LEU A 151 -5.80 -3.32 0.20
CA LEU A 151 -6.76 -4.21 0.85
C LEU A 151 -8.10 -4.28 0.09
N TRP A 152 -8.49 -3.18 -0.56
CA TRP A 152 -9.72 -3.05 -1.31
C TRP A 152 -9.89 -4.15 -2.39
N GLU A 153 -8.80 -4.44 -3.10
CA GLU A 153 -8.71 -5.46 -4.15
C GLU A 153 -8.64 -6.90 -3.60
N SER A 154 -8.25 -7.07 -2.34
CA SER A 154 -7.91 -8.38 -1.75
C SER A 154 -9.14 -9.25 -1.43
N THR A 155 -10.33 -8.64 -1.37
CA THR A 155 -11.63 -9.32 -1.15
C THR A 155 -11.89 -10.48 -2.13
N VAL A 156 -11.52 -10.33 -3.40
CA VAL A 156 -11.72 -11.34 -4.47
C VAL A 156 -10.73 -12.52 -4.36
N HIS A 157 -9.64 -12.35 -3.61
CA HIS A 157 -8.70 -13.42 -3.33
C HIS A 157 -9.13 -14.22 -2.10
N PHE A 158 -9.43 -13.55 -0.98
CA PHE A 158 -9.88 -14.22 0.24
C PHE A 158 -11.32 -14.75 0.17
N GLY A 159 -12.15 -14.24 -0.75
CA GLY A 159 -13.57 -14.57 -0.80
C GLY A 159 -14.34 -14.05 0.41
N ARG A 160 -13.83 -13.03 1.09
CA ARG A 160 -14.35 -12.43 2.32
C ARG A 160 -14.64 -10.94 2.17
N PRO A 161 -15.63 -10.38 2.90
CA PRO A 161 -15.88 -8.94 2.94
C PRO A 161 -14.73 -8.20 3.66
N LEU A 162 -14.60 -6.90 3.39
CA LEU A 162 -13.58 -6.04 4.01
C LEU A 162 -13.63 -6.06 5.54
N THR A 163 -14.83 -6.13 6.12
CA THR A 163 -15.03 -6.18 7.57
C THR A 163 -14.40 -7.43 8.19
N GLU A 164 -14.63 -8.61 7.61
CA GLU A 164 -14.08 -9.88 8.12
C GLU A 164 -12.56 -9.95 7.97
N ILE A 165 -12.02 -9.43 6.85
CA ILE A 165 -10.56 -9.37 6.68
C ILE A 165 -9.95 -8.39 7.69
N ALA A 166 -10.54 -7.19 7.85
CA ALA A 166 -10.05 -6.18 8.77
C ALA A 166 -10.19 -6.58 10.25
N ASP A 167 -11.17 -7.44 10.60
CA ASP A 167 -11.39 -7.91 11.96
C ASP A 167 -10.21 -8.71 12.54
N LEU A 168 -9.42 -9.35 11.68
CA LEU A 168 -8.19 -10.05 12.07
C LEU A 168 -7.10 -9.13 12.66
N ALA A 169 -7.14 -7.82 12.39
CA ALA A 169 -6.14 -6.84 12.84
C ALA A 169 -6.68 -5.84 13.86
N ASP A 170 -5.87 -5.50 14.86
CA ASP A 170 -6.16 -4.43 15.83
C ASP A 170 -6.20 -3.05 15.16
N SER A 171 -5.40 -2.84 14.12
CA SER A 171 -5.57 -1.66 13.25
C SER A 171 -5.17 -1.89 11.80
N VAL A 172 -5.78 -1.12 10.91
CA VAL A 172 -5.62 -1.24 9.45
C VAL A 172 -5.31 0.12 8.86
N TYR A 173 -4.22 0.22 8.10
CA TYR A 173 -3.99 1.34 7.19
C TYR A 173 -4.58 1.03 5.82
N VAL A 174 -5.27 2.00 5.19
CA VAL A 174 -5.73 1.92 3.79
C VAL A 174 -5.35 3.15 2.96
N SER A 175 -5.11 2.95 1.67
CA SER A 175 -4.67 3.99 0.73
C SER A 175 -5.77 4.39 -0.27
N PHE A 176 -5.82 5.66 -0.67
CA PHE A 176 -6.81 6.15 -1.66
C PHE A 176 -6.24 6.45 -3.04
N TYR A 177 -4.92 6.57 -3.19
CA TYR A 177 -4.28 6.93 -4.46
C TYR A 177 -3.75 5.74 -5.28
N LYS A 178 -4.09 4.52 -4.86
CA LYS A 178 -3.80 3.29 -5.62
C LYS A 178 -4.96 3.06 -6.60
N SER A 179 -5.62 1.91 -6.55
CA SER A 179 -6.71 1.55 -7.47
C SER A 179 -7.98 2.39 -7.32
N LEU A 180 -8.10 3.22 -6.27
CA LEU A 180 -9.19 4.17 -6.07
C LEU A 180 -8.96 5.54 -6.73
N GLY A 181 -7.80 5.80 -7.34
CA GLY A 181 -7.56 7.00 -8.18
C GLY A 181 -7.53 8.36 -7.47
N GLY A 182 -7.61 8.43 -6.14
CA GLY A 182 -7.53 9.68 -5.39
C GLY A 182 -6.17 10.38 -5.52
N TYR A 183 -6.11 11.70 -5.28
CA TYR A 183 -4.88 12.50 -5.44
C TYR A 183 -3.78 12.18 -4.42
N GLY A 184 -4.10 11.44 -3.37
CA GLY A 184 -3.21 11.14 -2.26
C GLY A 184 -4.00 10.62 -1.08
N GLY A 185 -3.39 10.66 0.11
CA GLY A 185 -4.09 10.36 1.35
C GLY A 185 -4.12 8.88 1.74
N ALA A 186 -4.40 8.70 3.01
CA ALA A 186 -4.44 7.44 3.74
C ALA A 186 -5.50 7.54 4.84
N ALA A 187 -5.97 6.42 5.34
CA ALA A 187 -6.67 6.37 6.63
C ALA A 187 -6.10 5.24 7.49
N LEU A 188 -6.05 5.49 8.80
CA LEU A 188 -5.78 4.50 9.84
C LEU A 188 -7.10 4.22 10.54
N ALA A 189 -7.55 2.97 10.57
CA ALA A 189 -8.77 2.53 11.25
C ALA A 189 -8.45 1.54 12.39
N GLY A 190 -9.23 1.57 13.46
CA GLY A 190 -9.04 0.74 14.67
C GLY A 190 -9.95 1.20 15.82
N PRO A 191 -9.61 0.89 17.08
CA PRO A 191 -10.33 1.36 18.26
C PRO A 191 -10.35 2.89 18.39
N ALA A 192 -11.37 3.42 19.07
CA ALA A 192 -11.54 4.85 19.29
C ALA A 192 -10.35 5.49 20.01
N GLU A 193 -9.75 4.80 20.99
CA GLU A 193 -8.58 5.31 21.73
C GLU A 193 -7.32 5.35 20.86
N LEU A 194 -7.20 4.46 19.86
CA LEU A 194 -6.12 4.55 18.87
C LEU A 194 -6.32 5.77 17.98
N ALA A 195 -7.56 6.04 17.55
CA ALA A 195 -7.88 7.18 16.69
C ALA A 195 -7.54 8.52 17.37
N GLU A 196 -7.92 8.72 18.63
CA GLU A 196 -7.60 9.95 19.35
C GLU A 196 -6.09 10.16 19.54
N GLU A 197 -5.35 9.11 19.91
CA GLU A 197 -3.90 9.18 20.01
C GLU A 197 -3.24 9.46 18.63
N ALA A 198 -3.77 8.83 17.57
CA ALA A 198 -3.30 9.01 16.20
C ALA A 198 -3.55 10.44 15.69
N ARG A 199 -4.63 11.12 16.08
CA ARG A 199 -4.87 12.54 15.76
C ARG A 199 -3.80 13.44 16.38
N ALA A 200 -3.41 13.19 17.63
CA ALA A 200 -2.35 13.94 18.31
C ALA A 200 -0.98 13.72 17.64
N TRP A 201 -0.64 12.47 17.31
CA TRP A 201 0.59 12.17 16.57
C TRP A 201 0.60 12.72 15.14
N ARG A 202 -0.52 12.66 14.41
CA ARG A 202 -0.69 13.30 13.09
C ARG A 202 -0.32 14.78 13.14
N HIS A 203 -0.71 15.49 14.19
CA HIS A 203 -0.33 16.88 14.39
C HIS A 203 1.18 17.05 14.66
N ARG A 204 1.77 16.23 15.55
CA ARG A 204 3.22 16.23 15.85
C ARG A 204 4.09 15.96 14.61
N TYR A 205 3.63 15.12 13.68
CA TYR A 205 4.28 14.84 12.39
C TYR A 205 4.04 15.93 11.32
N GLY A 206 3.36 17.03 11.64
CA GLY A 206 3.01 18.08 10.68
C GLY A 206 1.91 17.69 9.68
N GLY A 207 1.27 16.53 9.87
CA GLY A 207 0.23 15.99 8.99
C GLY A 207 -1.17 16.57 9.19
N ALA A 208 -1.36 17.47 10.15
CA ALA A 208 -2.61 18.23 10.34
C ALA A 208 -2.65 19.45 9.40
N VAL A 209 -2.62 19.20 8.08
CA VAL A 209 -2.62 20.25 7.04
C VAL A 209 -3.95 21.00 7.05
N PHE A 210 -3.91 22.33 6.95
CA PHE A 210 -5.10 23.19 7.12
C PHE A 210 -6.22 22.93 6.10
N GLN A 211 -5.89 22.61 4.85
CA GLN A 211 -6.86 22.31 3.78
C GLN A 211 -6.61 20.91 3.20
N GLN A 212 -7.16 19.88 3.86
CA GLN A 212 -7.10 18.48 3.40
C GLN A 212 -8.30 18.04 2.55
N PHE A 213 -9.35 18.87 2.49
CA PHE A 213 -10.59 18.52 1.83
C PHE A 213 -10.48 18.15 0.33
N PRO A 214 -9.55 18.69 -0.50
CA PRO A 214 -9.46 18.28 -1.91
C PRO A 214 -9.01 16.82 -2.04
N THR A 215 -8.01 16.42 -1.25
CA THR A 215 -7.53 15.02 -1.20
C THR A 215 -8.61 14.11 -0.63
N ALA A 216 -9.25 14.51 0.48
CA ALA A 216 -10.32 13.72 1.09
C ALA A 216 -11.56 13.56 0.18
N LEU A 217 -11.91 14.60 -0.60
CA LEU A 217 -12.98 14.54 -1.59
C LEU A 217 -12.63 13.58 -2.73
N SER A 218 -11.38 13.61 -3.24
CA SER A 218 -10.94 12.65 -4.26
C SER A 218 -10.98 11.20 -3.77
N ALA A 219 -10.70 10.97 -2.47
CA ALA A 219 -10.84 9.66 -1.84
C ALA A 219 -12.31 9.22 -1.71
N LEU A 220 -13.22 10.12 -1.33
CA LEU A 220 -14.67 9.84 -1.30
C LEU A 220 -15.23 9.47 -2.67
N ILE A 221 -14.79 10.16 -3.73
CA ILE A 221 -15.15 9.84 -5.12
C ILE A 221 -14.65 8.43 -5.48
N GLY A 222 -13.37 8.13 -5.22
CA GLY A 222 -12.81 6.78 -5.45
C GLY A 222 -13.55 5.67 -4.68
N LEU A 223 -13.94 5.92 -3.42
CA LEU A 223 -14.74 4.98 -2.63
C LEU A 223 -16.19 4.80 -3.12
N ALA A 224 -16.74 5.78 -3.83
CA ALA A 224 -18.09 5.73 -4.39
C ALA A 224 -18.13 5.09 -5.79
N GLU A 225 -17.14 5.41 -6.63
CA GLU A 225 -17.16 5.08 -8.07
C GLU A 225 -16.22 3.91 -8.40
N GLU A 226 -15.02 3.86 -7.84
CA GLU A 226 -14.00 2.85 -8.21
C GLU A 226 -14.02 1.62 -7.30
N LEU A 227 -14.25 1.77 -5.99
CA LEU A 227 -14.32 0.65 -5.05
C LEU A 227 -15.30 -0.46 -5.49
N PRO A 228 -16.54 -0.17 -5.96
CA PRO A 228 -17.46 -1.21 -6.44
C PRO A 228 -16.98 -1.93 -7.71
N ARG A 229 -16.06 -1.33 -8.46
CA ARG A 229 -15.54 -1.84 -9.75
C ARG A 229 -14.29 -2.70 -9.58
N LEU A 230 -13.54 -2.57 -8.48
CA LEU A 230 -12.32 -3.34 -8.23
C LEU A 230 -12.48 -4.86 -8.41
N PRO A 231 -13.61 -5.51 -8.05
CA PRO A 231 -13.79 -6.95 -8.30
C PRO A 231 -13.77 -7.32 -9.79
N GLU A 232 -14.20 -6.42 -10.67
CA GLU A 232 -14.06 -6.58 -12.12
C GLU A 232 -12.61 -6.43 -12.57
N TYR A 233 -11.89 -5.44 -12.04
CA TYR A 233 -10.47 -5.23 -12.37
C TYR A 233 -9.61 -6.43 -11.98
N VAL A 234 -9.85 -7.04 -10.82
CA VAL A 234 -9.16 -8.28 -10.40
C VAL A 234 -9.49 -9.45 -11.33
N ARG A 235 -10.75 -9.60 -11.77
CA ARG A 235 -11.12 -10.62 -12.78
C ARG A 235 -10.43 -10.38 -14.12
N HIS A 236 -10.42 -9.13 -14.60
CA HIS A 236 -9.78 -8.77 -15.86
C HIS A 236 -8.26 -8.97 -15.83
N ALA A 237 -7.60 -8.61 -14.73
CA ALA A 237 -6.17 -8.85 -14.52
C ALA A 237 -5.81 -10.34 -14.62
N ARG A 238 -6.68 -11.26 -14.14
CA ARG A 238 -6.50 -12.71 -14.29
C ARG A 238 -6.56 -13.16 -15.75
N VAL A 239 -7.44 -12.55 -16.57
CA VAL A 239 -7.54 -12.81 -18.02
C VAL A 239 -6.27 -12.33 -18.74
N VAL A 240 -5.83 -11.09 -18.49
CA VAL A 240 -4.59 -10.55 -19.06
C VAL A 240 -3.37 -11.40 -18.68
N ALA A 241 -3.26 -11.80 -17.41
CA ALA A 241 -2.18 -12.67 -16.95
C ALA A 241 -2.21 -14.07 -17.58
N ALA A 242 -3.39 -14.60 -17.94
CA ALA A 242 -3.51 -15.87 -18.66
C ALA A 242 -3.03 -15.74 -20.12
N ALA A 243 -3.51 -14.71 -20.84
CA ALA A 243 -3.09 -14.45 -22.21
C ALA A 243 -1.56 -14.19 -22.32
N LEU A 244 -0.98 -13.47 -21.35
CA LEU A 244 0.48 -13.27 -21.30
C LEU A 244 1.25 -14.57 -21.04
N ARG A 245 0.74 -15.48 -20.18
CA ARG A 245 1.35 -16.81 -19.97
C ARG A 245 1.36 -17.64 -21.26
N GLU A 246 0.24 -17.67 -21.95
CA GLU A 246 0.09 -18.41 -23.21
C GLU A 246 1.00 -17.84 -24.30
N GLY A 247 1.04 -16.51 -24.44
CA GLY A 247 1.94 -15.83 -25.39
C GLY A 247 3.42 -16.07 -25.11
N PHE A 248 3.86 -16.01 -23.85
CA PHE A 248 5.26 -16.29 -23.50
C PHE A 248 5.62 -17.76 -23.74
N ALA A 249 4.74 -18.69 -23.35
CA ALA A 249 4.94 -20.12 -23.62
C ALA A 249 5.05 -20.42 -25.12
N ALA A 250 4.19 -19.82 -25.96
CA ALA A 250 4.23 -19.96 -27.41
C ALA A 250 5.50 -19.36 -28.04
N ALA A 251 6.07 -18.31 -27.43
CA ALA A 251 7.33 -17.69 -27.85
C ALA A 251 8.59 -18.39 -27.29
N GLY A 252 8.45 -19.45 -26.49
CA GLY A 252 9.58 -20.10 -25.80
C GLY A 252 10.23 -19.23 -24.71
N LEU A 253 9.53 -18.18 -24.24
CA LEU A 253 10.02 -17.25 -23.24
C LEU A 253 9.65 -17.71 -21.82
N PRO A 254 10.54 -17.54 -20.83
CA PRO A 254 10.25 -17.94 -19.45
C PRO A 254 9.20 -17.03 -18.81
N TRP A 255 8.25 -17.62 -18.10
CA TRP A 255 7.36 -16.89 -17.19
C TRP A 255 8.13 -16.54 -15.90
N GLY A 256 8.25 -15.24 -15.60
CA GLY A 256 9.10 -14.74 -14.51
C GLY A 256 8.72 -15.27 -13.12
N ALA A 257 9.74 -15.59 -12.32
CA ALA A 257 9.57 -15.91 -10.90
C ALA A 257 9.04 -14.67 -10.16
N GLY A 258 7.88 -14.80 -9.50
CA GLY A 258 7.15 -13.70 -8.85
C GLY A 258 5.83 -13.32 -9.55
N ALA A 259 5.58 -13.78 -10.78
CA ALA A 259 4.28 -13.61 -11.41
C ALA A 259 3.29 -14.69 -10.89
N PRO A 260 2.03 -14.32 -10.55
CA PRO A 260 1.13 -15.20 -9.81
C PRO A 260 0.85 -16.51 -10.57
N ARG A 261 1.24 -17.63 -9.94
CA ARG A 261 0.81 -18.97 -10.33
C ARG A 261 -0.65 -19.11 -9.90
N GLY A 262 -1.57 -19.00 -10.84
CA GLY A 262 -2.98 -19.27 -10.57
C GLY A 262 -3.18 -20.73 -10.13
N PRO A 263 -4.29 -21.04 -9.44
CA PRO A 263 -4.66 -22.44 -9.21
C PRO A 263 -4.74 -23.15 -10.57
N ALA A 264 -4.32 -24.42 -10.60
CA ALA A 264 -4.28 -25.21 -11.83
C ALA A 264 -5.70 -25.46 -12.36
N HIS A 265 -6.20 -24.57 -13.21
CA HIS A 265 -7.49 -24.75 -13.86
C HIS A 265 -7.43 -25.95 -14.82
N PRO A 266 -8.47 -26.80 -14.86
CA PRO A 266 -8.58 -27.83 -15.88
C PRO A 266 -8.57 -27.16 -17.27
N ARG A 267 -7.85 -27.77 -18.21
CA ARG A 267 -7.62 -27.25 -19.56
C ARG A 267 -8.95 -26.85 -20.22
N VAL A 268 -9.11 -25.56 -20.52
CA VAL A 268 -10.17 -25.10 -21.42
C VAL A 268 -9.89 -25.72 -22.79
N PRO A 269 -10.88 -26.33 -23.48
CA PRO A 269 -10.67 -26.84 -24.83
C PRO A 269 -10.29 -25.68 -25.75
N ALA A 270 -9.17 -25.82 -26.46
CA ALA A 270 -8.77 -24.82 -27.45
C ALA A 270 -9.88 -24.67 -28.50
N LEU A 271 -10.31 -23.44 -28.76
CA LEU A 271 -11.19 -23.12 -29.87
C LEU A 271 -10.56 -23.64 -31.17
N ALA A 272 -11.20 -24.61 -31.80
CA ALA A 272 -10.69 -25.24 -33.01
C ALA A 272 -10.62 -24.19 -34.13
N ALA A 273 -9.40 -23.78 -34.47
CA ALA A 273 -9.17 -22.91 -35.61
C ALA A 273 -9.66 -23.60 -36.88
N VAL A 274 -10.66 -23.00 -37.55
CA VAL A 274 -11.15 -23.47 -38.85
C VAL A 274 -10.02 -23.33 -39.88
N ARG A 275 -9.34 -24.44 -40.16
CA ARG A 275 -8.38 -24.53 -41.26
C ARG A 275 -9.11 -24.55 -42.59
N THR A 276 -9.19 -23.39 -43.26
CA THR A 276 -9.39 -23.35 -44.71
C THR A 276 -8.11 -23.85 -45.39
N GLY A 277 -8.21 -24.93 -46.16
CA GLY A 277 -7.05 -25.61 -46.76
C GLY A 277 -6.71 -25.13 -48.17
N ARG A 278 -5.40 -25.11 -48.47
CA ARG A 278 -4.70 -25.26 -49.78
C ARG A 278 -3.21 -25.43 -49.39
N GLY A 279 -2.61 -26.62 -49.42
CA GLY A 279 -1.99 -27.30 -50.58
C GLY A 279 -0.49 -27.45 -50.25
N ARG A 280 0.09 -28.65 -50.13
CA ARG A 280 0.73 -29.46 -51.21
C ARG A 280 1.85 -28.69 -51.95
N GLU A 281 3.08 -29.19 -52.15
CA GLU A 281 3.85 -30.37 -51.71
C GLU A 281 5.28 -29.88 -51.34
N GLY A 282 6.25 -30.62 -50.78
CA GLY A 282 6.34 -32.03 -50.32
C GLY A 282 7.79 -32.56 -50.42
N GLY A 283 8.30 -33.34 -49.45
CA GLY A 283 9.67 -33.89 -49.43
C GLY A 283 10.06 -34.52 -48.08
N ASP A 284 10.50 -35.78 -48.11
CA ASP A 284 10.92 -36.61 -46.95
C ASP A 284 12.47 -36.87 -47.04
N PRO A 285 13.13 -37.75 -46.26
CA PRO A 285 14.11 -37.31 -45.26
C PRO A 285 15.53 -37.85 -45.50
N ASP A 286 16.52 -37.30 -44.81
CA ASP A 286 17.54 -38.06 -44.05
C ASP A 286 18.63 -37.13 -43.50
N GLY A 287 19.28 -37.53 -42.40
CA GLY A 287 20.38 -36.74 -41.82
C GLY A 287 20.73 -37.05 -40.36
N ARG A 288 21.08 -38.30 -40.04
CA ARG A 288 21.73 -38.60 -38.75
C ARG A 288 23.11 -37.95 -38.71
N GLY A 289 23.42 -37.23 -37.64
CA GLY A 289 24.67 -36.46 -37.49
C GLY A 289 25.10 -36.33 -36.03
N ASP A 290 25.51 -37.46 -35.46
CA ASP A 290 26.12 -37.57 -34.13
C ASP A 290 27.49 -36.84 -34.07
N ARG A 291 27.75 -36.09 -32.97
CA ARG A 291 29.05 -36.05 -32.24
C ARG A 291 29.14 -35.01 -31.13
N ASP A 292 29.78 -35.44 -30.04
CA ASP A 292 30.23 -34.67 -28.89
C ASP A 292 31.47 -33.77 -29.15
N ASP A 293 31.81 -33.01 -28.09
CA ASP A 293 33.15 -32.57 -27.66
C ASP A 293 33.84 -31.33 -28.28
N ALA A 294 33.79 -30.20 -27.54
CA ALA A 294 34.95 -29.44 -27.07
C ALA A 294 34.50 -28.39 -26.01
N VAL A 295 34.89 -28.38 -24.72
CA VAL A 295 36.24 -28.35 -24.11
C VAL A 295 36.99 -27.01 -24.28
N ARG A 296 36.71 -25.98 -23.45
CA ARG A 296 37.65 -25.43 -22.42
C ARG A 296 37.27 -24.06 -21.79
N ARG A 297 37.14 -24.10 -20.46
CA ARG A 297 37.81 -23.24 -19.44
C ARG A 297 37.91 -21.72 -19.66
N ARG A 298 37.33 -20.97 -18.71
CA ARG A 298 38.06 -19.97 -17.90
C ARG A 298 37.41 -19.83 -16.51
N LEU A 299 38.02 -20.46 -15.51
CA LEU A 299 37.82 -20.13 -14.09
C LEU A 299 39.02 -19.30 -13.62
N GLY A 300 38.75 -18.19 -12.94
CA GLY A 300 39.76 -17.34 -12.31
C GLY A 300 39.42 -17.14 -10.84
N THR A 301 39.92 -18.02 -9.97
CA THR A 301 39.71 -17.98 -8.52
C THR A 301 40.71 -17.05 -7.83
N ARG A 302 40.23 -16.18 -6.93
CA ARG A 302 41.06 -15.58 -5.86
C ARG A 302 40.25 -15.39 -4.56
N ARG A 303 40.85 -15.86 -3.46
CA ARG A 303 40.46 -15.69 -2.04
C ARG A 303 41.71 -16.07 -1.21
N PRO A 304 41.81 -15.71 0.08
CA PRO A 304 41.74 -14.36 0.63
C PRO A 304 43.04 -14.01 1.40
N GLY A 305 43.19 -12.77 1.88
CA GLY A 305 44.31 -12.36 2.74
C GLY A 305 43.82 -11.71 4.04
N THR A 306 44.38 -12.14 5.18
CA THR A 306 44.05 -11.66 6.53
C THR A 306 45.16 -10.79 7.10
N GLY A 307 44.82 -9.68 7.78
CA GLY A 307 45.79 -8.88 8.55
C GLY A 307 45.20 -7.53 8.99
N PRO A 308 45.21 -7.17 10.29
CA PRO A 308 44.49 -6.00 10.80
C PRO A 308 45.37 -4.75 10.93
N HIS A 309 44.78 -3.54 10.94
CA HIS A 309 45.16 -2.49 11.90
C HIS A 309 44.12 -1.35 12.00
N ARG A 310 44.24 -0.59 13.10
CA ARG A 310 43.33 0.45 13.61
C ARG A 310 43.34 1.74 12.78
N GLY A 311 42.25 2.52 12.83
CA GLY A 311 42.29 3.95 12.50
C GLY A 311 40.94 4.55 12.11
N SER A 312 40.26 5.23 13.05
CA SER A 312 39.13 6.12 12.74
C SER A 312 39.64 7.56 12.57
N PRO A 313 39.29 8.24 11.46
CA PRO A 313 39.17 9.69 11.50
C PRO A 313 38.07 10.22 10.58
N TYR A 314 36.88 10.52 11.11
CA TYR A 314 36.00 11.51 10.49
C TYR A 314 35.55 12.56 11.52
N ALA A 315 36.28 13.68 11.50
CA ALA A 315 35.99 14.87 12.28
C ALA A 315 34.75 15.60 11.75
N ARG A 316 34.04 16.29 12.66
CA ARG A 316 32.91 17.17 12.34
C ARG A 316 33.40 18.44 11.63
N PRO A 317 32.78 18.90 10.54
CA PRO A 317 32.94 20.27 10.07
C PRO A 317 32.18 21.22 11.00
N ALA A 318 32.86 22.25 11.53
CA ALA A 318 32.22 23.32 12.27
C ALA A 318 31.45 24.25 11.32
N TRP A 319 30.17 24.51 11.59
CA TRP A 319 29.40 25.51 10.85
C TRP A 319 29.73 26.91 11.38
N SER A 320 30.61 27.63 10.68
CA SER A 320 30.90 29.04 10.96
C SER A 320 29.68 29.91 10.61
N GLY A 321 29.08 30.54 11.60
CA GLY A 321 27.87 31.34 11.39
C GLY A 321 28.10 32.57 10.51
N ARG A 322 27.21 32.78 9.53
CA ARG A 322 26.93 34.10 8.95
C ARG A 322 25.47 34.45 9.21
N ARG A 323 25.25 35.52 9.98
CA ARG A 323 23.92 36.12 10.17
C ARG A 323 23.55 36.86 8.89
N THR A 324 22.57 36.36 8.13
CA THR A 324 21.87 37.16 7.12
C THR A 324 20.56 37.67 7.70
N THR A 325 20.52 38.97 7.98
CA THR A 325 19.31 39.69 8.40
C THR A 325 18.33 39.81 7.23
N TYR A 326 17.22 39.07 7.27
CA TYR A 326 16.10 39.30 6.34
C TYR A 326 15.26 40.48 6.83
N GLY A 327 15.56 41.67 6.29
CA GLY A 327 14.75 42.87 6.50
C GLY A 327 13.44 42.82 5.71
N ARG A 328 12.37 43.42 6.28
CA ARG A 328 11.07 43.56 5.63
C ARG A 328 11.20 44.22 4.24
N ARG A 329 10.51 43.66 3.25
CA ARG A 329 9.82 44.45 2.22
C ARG A 329 8.55 43.71 1.81
N VAL A 330 7.41 44.24 2.24
CA VAL A 330 6.10 43.84 1.74
C VAL A 330 5.94 44.49 0.38
N ALA A 331 5.66 43.71 -0.64
CA ALA A 331 5.20 44.21 -1.93
C ALA A 331 3.71 43.85 -2.05
N GLU A 332 2.85 44.86 -2.02
CA GLU A 332 1.43 44.69 -2.26
C GLU A 332 1.22 44.36 -3.74
N VAL A 333 0.59 43.22 -4.02
CA VAL A 333 0.17 42.83 -5.37
C VAL A 333 -1.34 42.89 -5.41
N HIS A 334 -1.87 43.98 -5.96
CA HIS A 334 -3.30 44.10 -6.22
C HIS A 334 -3.71 43.19 -7.39
N PRO A 335 -4.79 42.42 -7.29
CA PRO A 335 -5.39 41.74 -8.44
C PRO A 335 -6.09 42.76 -9.36
N PRO A 336 -6.11 42.53 -10.69
CA PRO A 336 -6.82 43.41 -11.62
C PRO A 336 -8.33 43.35 -11.40
N GLY A 337 -8.97 44.53 -11.43
CA GLY A 337 -10.39 44.67 -11.13
C GLY A 337 -11.32 44.05 -12.17
N TRP A 338 -12.37 43.41 -11.69
CA TRP A 338 -13.57 43.14 -12.47
C TRP A 338 -14.56 44.28 -12.25
N VAL A 339 -15.03 44.88 -13.34
CA VAL A 339 -15.94 46.03 -13.32
C VAL A 339 -17.37 45.56 -13.04
N GLU A 340 -18.00 46.15 -12.02
CA GLU A 340 -19.46 46.12 -11.87
C GLU A 340 -20.09 47.15 -12.82
N GLU A 341 -20.76 46.71 -13.88
CA GLU A 341 -21.71 47.53 -14.62
C GLU A 341 -23.14 47.11 -14.28
N ALA A 342 -23.80 47.91 -13.43
CA ALA A 342 -25.22 47.82 -13.15
C ALA A 342 -25.89 49.16 -13.53
N GLY A 343 -26.59 49.22 -14.68
CA GLY A 343 -27.14 50.51 -15.13
C GLY A 343 -28.01 50.58 -16.40
N ARG A 344 -29.26 50.09 -16.31
CA ARG A 344 -30.47 50.66 -16.98
C ARG A 344 -30.59 50.69 -18.53
N ALA A 345 -31.46 49.82 -19.05
CA ALA A 345 -32.63 50.12 -19.91
C ALA A 345 -33.40 48.80 -20.15
N GLY A 346 -34.71 48.71 -20.40
CA GLY A 346 -35.76 49.73 -20.46
C GLY A 346 -36.89 49.28 -21.40
N GLY A 347 -38.01 48.81 -20.85
CA GLY A 347 -39.35 48.72 -21.49
C GLY A 347 -39.55 47.88 -22.77
N ALA A 348 -40.25 46.75 -22.63
CA ALA A 348 -41.38 46.32 -23.47
C ALA A 348 -42.08 45.12 -22.81
#